data_AF-A0A520KUC1-F1
#
_entry.id   AF-A0A520KUC1-F1
#
_cell.length_a   1.000
_cell.length_b   1.000
_cell.length_c   1.000
_cell.angle_alpha   90.00
_cell.angle_beta   90.00
_cell.angle_gamma   90.00
#
_symmetry.space_group_name_H-M   'P 1'
#
loop_
_entity.id
_entity.type
_entity.pdbx_description
1 polymer ?
#
loop_
_entity_poly.entity_id
_entity_poly.type
_entity_poly.pdbx_seq_one_letter_code
_entity_poly.pdbx_strand_id
1 'polypeptide(L)'
;MMVMTEKDKFRELIARMVREEIEAIAEETKRTIAETVRAELIPGLRAAIRELITKELESVTFELDSKEERETTVSSEDFQPQMAIAEEAEEVIGVEGEREREVIVSSENSPPQMTMAAEDVVEVGADQGLYLYGFADVNVSTSLGKIGIEGSEVYTVPYKGISAVVHNCLLEPYKSDDDETVKNWVKMHQHVMDVATEKFGTVIPFGFDTIIAPENSITAKDTLKKWMSDEFDDLMKKMGRLRGKKEYGVQMFYIPSVMSEKIVQESEEVGKIKEEMKSKSPGLAYMYKQKLEDVIKIEMESRMDVFFKDFYEKIRSNVEDVKVEKVKKAENDLVMMMNLSVLASDEKALALVLDEIDTEEGFSVRFTGPWQPYSFV
;
A
#
# COMPACT_ATOMS: atom_id res chain seq x y z
N MET A 1 -13.81 -57.85 17.41
CA MET A 1 -14.58 -56.64 17.05
C MET A 1 -15.89 -56.68 17.82
N MET A 2 -16.07 -55.78 18.78
CA MET A 2 -17.27 -55.73 19.63
C MET A 2 -18.44 -55.15 18.80
N VAL A 3 -19.58 -55.85 18.76
CA VAL A 3 -20.78 -55.40 18.05
C VAL A 3 -21.47 -54.35 18.92
N MET A 4 -21.59 -53.12 18.41
CA MET A 4 -22.32 -52.04 19.10
C MET A 4 -23.78 -52.42 19.32
N THR A 5 -24.28 -52.19 20.54
CA THR A 5 -25.67 -52.49 20.89
C THR A 5 -26.63 -51.48 20.25
N GLU A 6 -27.89 -51.85 20.04
CA GLU A 6 -28.91 -50.93 19.48
C GLU A 6 -29.06 -49.64 20.30
N LYS A 7 -28.85 -49.73 21.62
CA LYS A 7 -28.87 -48.58 22.53
C LYS A 7 -27.71 -47.60 22.27
N ASP A 8 -26.55 -48.11 21.88
CA ASP A 8 -25.38 -47.29 21.55
C ASP A 8 -25.59 -46.58 20.21
N LYS A 9 -26.14 -47.29 19.21
CA LYS A 9 -26.52 -46.69 17.92
C LYS A 9 -27.56 -45.58 18.07
N PHE A 10 -28.56 -45.78 18.93
CA PHE A 10 -29.58 -44.78 19.20
C PHE A 10 -29.02 -43.53 19.90
N ARG A 11 -28.11 -43.71 20.86
CA ARG A 11 -27.42 -42.59 21.53
C ARG A 11 -26.54 -41.78 20.57
N GLU A 12 -25.83 -42.45 19.68
CA GLU A 12 -25.00 -41.79 18.67
C GLU A 12 -25.84 -40.98 17.67
N LEU A 13 -27.01 -41.51 17.30
CA LEU A 13 -27.95 -40.82 16.41
C LEU A 13 -28.54 -39.56 17.06
N ILE A 14 -28.92 -39.62 18.35
CA ILE A 14 -29.34 -38.42 19.10
C ILE A 14 -28.20 -37.43 19.24
N ALA A 15 -26.98 -37.88 19.59
CA ALA A 15 -25.83 -36.99 19.73
C ALA A 15 -25.47 -36.28 18.41
N ARG A 16 -25.64 -36.96 17.27
CA ARG A 16 -25.46 -36.36 15.95
C ARG A 16 -26.53 -35.31 15.64
N MET A 17 -27.81 -35.63 15.86
CA MET A 17 -28.90 -34.66 15.64
C MET A 17 -28.76 -33.42 16.50
N VAL A 18 -28.38 -33.57 17.78
CA VAL A 18 -28.17 -32.44 18.68
C VAL A 18 -26.99 -31.57 18.23
N ARG A 19 -25.90 -32.17 17.72
CA ARG A 19 -24.78 -31.41 17.16
C ARG A 19 -25.17 -30.65 15.90
N GLU A 20 -25.86 -31.30 14.97
CA GLU A 20 -26.35 -30.68 13.73
C GLU A 20 -27.27 -29.47 14.05
N GLU A 21 -28.14 -29.59 15.04
CA GLU A 21 -29.02 -28.50 15.46
C GLU A 21 -28.26 -27.35 16.14
N ILE A 22 -27.28 -27.66 17.00
CA ILE A 22 -26.44 -26.63 17.64
C ILE A 22 -25.61 -25.88 16.59
N GLU A 23 -25.06 -26.59 15.60
CA GLU A 23 -24.32 -25.97 14.50
C GLU A 23 -25.23 -25.08 13.64
N ALA A 24 -26.45 -25.51 13.35
CA ALA A 24 -27.43 -24.70 12.61
C ALA A 24 -27.78 -23.41 13.36
N ILE A 25 -28.07 -23.50 14.68
CA ILE A 25 -28.36 -22.33 15.52
C ILE A 25 -27.16 -21.39 15.62
N ALA A 26 -25.95 -21.94 15.75
CA ALA A 26 -24.73 -21.14 15.82
C ALA A 26 -24.49 -20.36 14.52
N GLU A 27 -24.72 -20.99 13.36
CA GLU A 27 -24.55 -20.35 12.05
C GLU A 27 -25.62 -19.28 11.79
N GLU A 28 -26.87 -19.54 12.18
CA GLU A 28 -27.96 -18.55 12.13
C GLU A 28 -27.64 -17.34 13.04
N THR A 29 -27.20 -17.59 14.27
CA THR A 29 -26.82 -16.54 15.21
C THR A 29 -25.65 -15.71 14.68
N LYS A 30 -24.64 -16.35 14.07
CA LYS A 30 -23.49 -15.69 13.47
C LYS A 30 -23.91 -14.79 12.31
N ARG A 31 -24.87 -15.24 11.49
CA ARG A 31 -25.46 -14.44 10.41
C ARG A 31 -26.18 -13.21 10.95
N THR A 32 -27.05 -13.37 11.96
CA THR A 32 -27.77 -12.24 12.57
C THR A 32 -26.82 -11.23 13.21
N ILE A 33 -25.77 -11.68 13.89
CA ILE A 33 -24.74 -10.78 14.46
C ILE A 33 -24.02 -10.03 13.34
N ALA A 34 -23.63 -10.72 12.27
CA ALA A 34 -22.94 -10.08 11.14
C ALA A 34 -23.83 -9.04 10.44
N GLU A 35 -25.12 -9.32 10.26
CA GLU A 35 -26.10 -8.38 9.71
C GLU A 35 -26.28 -7.17 10.62
N THR A 36 -26.41 -7.37 11.94
CA THR A 36 -26.55 -6.27 12.92
C THR A 36 -25.29 -5.39 12.95
N VAL A 37 -24.10 -6.00 12.97
CA VAL A 37 -22.83 -5.25 12.91
C VAL A 37 -22.74 -4.44 11.62
N ARG A 38 -23.12 -5.03 10.48
CA ARG A 38 -23.07 -4.37 9.18
C ARG A 38 -24.08 -3.24 9.03
N ALA A 39 -25.33 -3.45 9.47
CA ALA A 39 -26.42 -2.50 9.26
C ALA A 39 -26.41 -1.35 10.29
N GLU A 40 -25.98 -1.61 11.53
CA GLU A 40 -26.13 -0.64 12.63
C GLU A 40 -24.78 -0.11 13.12
N LEU A 41 -23.80 -0.98 13.37
CA LEU A 41 -22.55 -0.58 14.02
C LEU A 41 -21.53 0.04 13.05
N ILE A 42 -21.33 -0.55 11.87
CA ILE A 42 -20.36 -0.03 10.90
C ILE A 42 -20.73 1.38 10.42
N PRO A 43 -21.98 1.69 10.04
CA PRO A 43 -22.35 3.04 9.61
C PRO A 43 -22.19 4.07 10.74
N GLY A 44 -22.58 3.72 11.96
CA GLY A 44 -22.41 4.58 13.13
C GLY A 44 -20.95 4.86 13.47
N LEU A 45 -20.09 3.84 13.41
CA LEU A 45 -18.65 3.99 13.65
C LEU A 45 -17.98 4.83 12.55
N ARG A 46 -18.34 4.61 11.27
CA ARG A 46 -17.86 5.42 10.15
C ARG A 46 -18.28 6.89 10.30
N ALA A 47 -19.53 7.15 10.70
CA ALA A 47 -20.02 8.51 10.93
C ALA A 47 -19.28 9.19 12.09
N ALA A 48 -19.08 8.49 13.21
CA ALA A 48 -18.35 9.02 14.37
C ALA A 48 -16.87 9.30 14.06
N ILE A 49 -16.21 8.41 13.31
CA ILE A 49 -14.83 8.64 12.84
C ILE A 49 -14.79 9.85 11.91
N ARG A 50 -15.74 9.99 10.99
CA ARG A 50 -15.82 11.14 10.09
C ARG A 50 -16.01 12.44 10.87
N GLU A 51 -16.92 12.47 11.86
CA GLU A 51 -17.14 13.65 12.71
C GLU A 51 -15.89 14.04 13.51
N LEU A 52 -15.18 13.06 14.09
CA LEU A 52 -13.92 13.28 14.79
C LEU A 52 -12.84 13.84 13.86
N ILE A 53 -12.68 13.26 12.67
CA ILE A 53 -11.71 13.73 11.67
C ILE A 53 -12.08 15.15 11.20
N THR A 54 -13.34 15.43 10.90
CA THR A 54 -13.79 16.77 10.49
C THR A 54 -13.52 17.80 11.58
N LYS A 55 -13.82 17.48 12.84
CA LYS A 55 -13.58 18.38 13.98
C LYS A 55 -12.09 18.67 14.20
N GLU A 56 -11.23 17.67 14.02
CA GLU A 56 -9.78 17.83 14.14
C GLU A 56 -9.19 18.58 12.93
N LEU A 57 -9.76 18.40 11.74
CA LEU A 57 -9.37 19.18 10.57
C LEU A 57 -9.81 20.64 10.70
N GLU A 58 -10.99 20.90 11.26
CA GLU A 58 -11.50 22.26 11.53
C GLU A 58 -10.69 23.00 12.61
N SER A 59 -10.19 22.29 13.64
CA SER A 59 -9.30 22.90 14.64
C SER A 59 -7.93 23.26 14.03
N VAL A 60 -7.41 22.41 13.14
CA VAL A 60 -6.14 22.65 12.44
C VAL A 60 -6.27 23.77 11.40
N THR A 61 -7.39 23.88 10.68
CA THR A 61 -7.61 24.99 9.74
C THR A 61 -7.78 26.33 10.46
N PHE A 62 -8.44 26.35 11.63
CA PHE A 62 -8.56 27.56 12.45
C PHE A 62 -7.22 28.03 13.03
N GLU A 63 -6.30 27.12 13.35
CA GLU A 63 -4.93 27.47 13.77
C GLU A 63 -4.05 28.02 12.64
N LEU A 64 -4.37 27.70 11.38
CA LEU A 64 -3.67 28.21 10.20
C LEU A 64 -4.18 29.59 9.79
N ASP A 65 -5.51 29.81 9.77
CA ASP A 65 -6.10 31.12 9.48
C ASP A 65 -5.73 32.17 10.55
N SER A 66 -5.70 31.78 11.83
CA SER A 66 -5.29 32.68 12.93
C SER A 66 -3.78 32.99 12.98
N LYS A 67 -2.95 32.21 12.27
CA LYS A 67 -1.53 32.50 12.06
C LYS A 67 -1.30 33.45 10.87
N GLU A 68 -2.05 33.30 9.77
CA GLU A 68 -1.95 34.23 8.63
C GLU A 68 -2.47 35.64 8.96
N GLU A 69 -3.49 35.78 9.80
CA GLU A 69 -3.97 37.10 10.27
C GLU A 69 -3.00 37.81 11.23
N ARG A 70 -2.07 37.08 11.87
CA ARG A 70 -1.06 37.66 12.78
C ARG A 70 0.21 38.16 12.09
N GLU A 71 0.48 37.74 10.85
CA GLU A 71 1.68 38.18 10.11
C GLU A 71 1.43 39.34 9.14
N THR A 72 0.19 39.85 9.02
CA THR A 72 -0.16 40.92 8.06
C THR A 72 -0.56 42.27 8.68
N THR A 73 -0.38 42.49 10.00
CA THR A 73 -0.71 43.78 10.64
C THR A 73 0.46 44.40 11.43
N VAL A 74 1.46 44.93 10.73
CA VAL A 74 2.33 45.98 11.28
C VAL A 74 2.64 47.04 10.21
N SER A 75 1.98 48.20 10.30
CA SER A 75 2.45 49.50 9.80
C SER A 75 1.56 50.66 10.26
N SER A 76 2.21 51.76 10.69
CA SER A 76 1.75 53.17 10.88
C SER A 76 0.69 53.45 11.97
N GLU A 77 0.73 54.45 12.87
CA GLU A 77 1.44 55.72 13.17
C GLU A 77 1.10 56.04 14.67
N ASP A 78 1.81 56.78 15.55
CA ASP A 78 2.05 58.24 15.57
C ASP A 78 2.82 58.71 16.87
N PHE A 79 3.72 59.71 16.72
CA PHE A 79 4.03 60.91 17.57
C PHE A 79 4.19 60.79 19.13
N GLN A 80 5.20 61.31 19.88
CA GLN A 80 5.87 62.64 19.92
C GLN A 80 7.06 62.74 20.95
N PRO A 81 7.85 63.86 20.98
CA PRO A 81 9.28 63.95 21.34
C PRO A 81 9.62 64.74 22.63
N GLN A 82 10.88 64.68 23.12
CA GLN A 82 11.52 65.76 23.91
C GLN A 82 13.05 65.90 23.68
N MET A 83 13.49 67.16 23.70
CA MET A 83 14.80 67.74 23.36
C MET A 83 15.86 67.75 24.48
N ALA A 84 17.11 68.03 24.04
CA ALA A 84 18.21 68.76 24.70
C ALA A 84 19.28 67.86 25.38
N ILE A 85 20.61 68.09 25.33
CA ILE A 85 21.49 69.26 25.11
C ILE A 85 22.85 68.77 24.50
N ALA A 86 23.63 69.73 23.97
CA ALA A 86 24.81 69.70 23.11
C ALA A 86 26.20 69.39 23.76
N GLU A 87 27.23 69.62 22.93
CA GLU A 87 28.72 69.69 23.10
C GLU A 87 29.49 68.38 22.81
N GLU A 88 30.26 68.22 21.72
CA GLU A 88 31.41 68.93 21.09
C GLU A 88 32.78 68.25 21.36
N ALA A 89 33.75 68.52 20.47
CA ALA A 89 35.13 68.02 20.31
C ALA A 89 35.25 66.65 19.57
N GLU A 90 35.57 66.51 18.28
CA GLU A 90 36.55 67.14 17.36
C GLU A 90 38.01 66.64 17.51
N GLU A 91 38.52 66.00 16.43
CA GLU A 91 39.89 65.95 15.84
C GLU A 91 40.16 64.54 15.24
N VAL A 92 40.34 64.25 13.93
CA VAL A 92 40.85 64.89 12.69
C VAL A 92 42.29 64.41 12.33
N ILE A 93 42.44 63.95 11.07
CA ILE A 93 43.67 63.74 10.21
C ILE A 93 44.58 62.53 10.52
N GLY A 94 45.15 61.75 9.58
CA GLY A 94 45.25 61.76 8.10
C GLY A 94 45.96 60.48 7.59
N VAL A 95 45.74 60.04 6.35
CA VAL A 95 46.45 60.38 5.10
C VAL A 95 47.63 59.43 4.77
N GLU A 96 47.41 58.65 3.70
CA GLU A 96 48.31 58.19 2.61
C GLU A 96 49.60 57.39 2.85
N GLY A 97 49.89 56.47 1.91
CA GLY A 97 51.28 56.16 1.53
C GLY A 97 51.54 54.75 0.99
N GLU A 98 51.60 54.62 -0.34
CA GLU A 98 52.08 53.45 -1.09
C GLU A 98 53.62 53.22 -0.98
N ARG A 99 54.06 51.95 -1.08
CA ARG A 99 55.09 51.38 -2.02
C ARG A 99 56.05 50.34 -1.44
N GLU A 100 56.06 49.19 -2.14
CA GLU A 100 57.18 48.33 -2.59
C GLU A 100 58.30 47.86 -1.63
N ARG A 101 58.43 46.53 -1.42
CA ARG A 101 59.43 45.64 -2.11
C ARG A 101 59.50 44.20 -1.56
N GLU A 102 59.64 43.28 -2.52
CA GLU A 102 60.41 42.01 -2.55
C GLU A 102 60.12 40.81 -1.61
N VAL A 103 59.39 39.84 -2.19
CA VAL A 103 59.72 38.41 -2.42
C VAL A 103 60.65 37.69 -1.43
N ILE A 104 60.09 36.72 -0.68
CA ILE A 104 60.70 35.38 -0.45
C ILE A 104 59.59 34.32 -0.51
N VAL A 105 59.87 33.25 -1.24
CA VAL A 105 59.03 32.07 -1.53
C VAL A 105 58.97 31.11 -0.34
N SER A 106 57.78 30.63 0.03
CA SER A 106 57.57 29.26 0.53
C SER A 106 56.12 28.85 0.26
N SER A 107 55.96 27.69 -0.34
CA SER A 107 54.71 27.08 -0.79
C SER A 107 53.92 26.42 0.33
N GLU A 108 52.66 26.10 -0.01
CA GLU A 108 51.75 25.12 0.61
C GLU A 108 50.84 25.60 1.76
N ASN A 109 49.59 25.89 1.42
CA ASN A 109 48.45 25.26 2.10
C ASN A 109 47.15 25.39 1.29
N SER A 110 46.67 24.25 0.80
CA SER A 110 45.34 24.06 0.22
C SER A 110 44.27 24.03 1.33
N PRO A 111 42.98 24.32 1.01
CA PRO A 111 41.88 24.36 1.98
C PRO A 111 41.54 22.96 2.53
N PRO A 112 40.91 22.88 3.72
CA PRO A 112 40.75 21.63 4.45
C PRO A 112 39.81 20.65 3.74
N GLN A 113 40.31 19.44 3.49
CA GLN A 113 39.54 18.28 3.07
C GLN A 113 38.50 17.90 4.13
N MET A 114 37.24 17.83 3.71
CA MET A 114 36.20 17.07 4.41
C MET A 114 36.67 15.62 4.57
N THR A 115 36.89 15.22 5.81
CA THR A 115 37.15 13.83 6.20
C THR A 115 35.93 12.97 5.84
N MET A 116 36.10 12.06 4.90
CA MET A 116 35.14 11.00 4.62
C MET A 116 34.95 10.14 5.88
N ALA A 117 33.69 9.95 6.28
CA ALA A 117 33.33 8.97 7.30
C ALA A 117 33.75 7.57 6.84
N ALA A 118 34.29 6.78 7.76
CA ALA A 118 34.74 5.42 7.51
C ALA A 118 33.58 4.55 6.99
N GLU A 119 33.85 3.81 5.92
CA GLU A 119 32.94 2.83 5.34
C GLU A 119 32.76 1.67 6.35
N ASP A 120 31.56 1.49 6.91
CA ASP A 120 31.19 0.26 7.62
C ASP A 120 31.02 -0.86 6.58
N VAL A 121 32.13 -1.46 6.17
CA VAL A 121 32.13 -2.60 5.25
C VAL A 121 31.81 -3.85 6.04
N VAL A 122 30.56 -4.32 5.95
CA VAL A 122 30.20 -5.66 6.39
C VAL A 122 30.91 -6.66 5.46
N GLU A 123 31.87 -7.42 6.00
CA GLU A 123 32.55 -8.48 5.25
C GLU A 123 31.58 -9.63 4.95
N VAL A 124 31.57 -10.08 3.70
CA VAL A 124 30.81 -11.26 3.25
C VAL A 124 31.77 -12.44 3.28
N GLY A 125 31.44 -13.49 4.03
CA GLY A 125 32.25 -14.72 4.01
C GLY A 125 32.25 -15.38 2.63
N ALA A 126 33.35 -16.05 2.27
CA ALA A 126 33.50 -16.70 0.96
C ALA A 126 32.41 -17.75 0.64
N ASP A 127 31.76 -18.31 1.68
CA ASP A 127 30.71 -19.33 1.59
C ASP A 127 29.31 -18.80 1.94
N GLN A 128 29.12 -17.47 1.98
CA GLN A 128 27.83 -16.85 2.31
C GLN A 128 27.13 -16.29 1.07
N GLY A 129 25.79 -16.32 1.10
CA GLY A 129 24.94 -15.69 0.11
C GLY A 129 24.56 -14.27 0.51
N LEU A 130 23.99 -13.54 -0.45
CA LEU A 130 23.32 -12.26 -0.19
C LEU A 130 21.83 -12.41 -0.46
N TYR A 131 21.01 -12.19 0.57
CA TYR A 131 19.59 -12.05 0.37
C TYR A 131 19.32 -10.68 -0.27
N LEU A 132 18.69 -10.65 -1.44
CA LEU A 132 18.36 -9.44 -2.18
C LEU A 132 16.92 -9.02 -1.92
N TYR A 133 16.75 -7.86 -1.28
CA TYR A 133 15.43 -7.25 -1.06
C TYR A 133 14.97 -6.44 -2.28
N GLY A 134 15.87 -5.65 -2.86
CA GLY A 134 15.55 -4.79 -3.99
C GLY A 134 16.69 -3.86 -4.40
N PHE A 135 16.44 -3.04 -5.42
CA PHE A 135 17.36 -1.98 -5.86
C PHE A 135 16.77 -0.61 -5.57
N ALA A 136 17.50 0.22 -4.83
CA ALA A 136 17.15 1.60 -4.57
C ALA A 136 17.78 2.54 -5.61
N ASP A 137 17.07 3.61 -5.96
CA ASP A 137 17.50 4.65 -6.93
C ASP A 137 18.53 5.63 -6.36
N VAL A 138 19.59 5.09 -5.75
CA VAL A 138 20.66 5.84 -5.10
C VAL A 138 22.00 5.13 -5.30
N ASN A 139 23.10 5.86 -5.18
CA ASN A 139 24.46 5.29 -5.18
C ASN A 139 25.12 5.47 -3.80
N VAL A 140 24.81 4.59 -2.85
CA VAL A 140 25.30 4.73 -1.48
C VAL A 140 25.69 3.38 -0.90
N SER A 141 26.78 3.35 -0.14
CA SER A 141 27.10 2.25 0.77
C SER A 141 26.78 2.68 2.20
N THR A 142 25.78 2.06 2.82
CA THR A 142 25.32 2.40 4.16
C THR A 142 24.65 1.20 4.80
N SER A 143 24.69 1.14 6.13
CA SER A 143 23.87 0.23 6.93
C SER A 143 22.44 0.77 7.11
N LEU A 144 21.49 -0.15 7.16
CA LEU A 144 20.10 0.07 7.57
C LEU A 144 19.80 -0.56 8.95
N GLY A 145 20.81 -1.17 9.58
CA GLY A 145 20.73 -1.81 10.88
C GLY A 145 20.27 -3.27 10.84
N LYS A 146 20.09 -3.84 12.04
CA LYS A 146 19.67 -5.24 12.28
C LYS A 146 18.17 -5.45 12.10
N ILE A 147 17.67 -5.10 10.93
CA ILE A 147 16.24 -5.16 10.57
C ILE A 147 15.92 -6.32 9.61
N GLY A 148 16.95 -7.06 9.19
CA GLY A 148 16.83 -8.16 8.24
C GLY A 148 16.23 -9.40 8.88
N ILE A 149 16.01 -10.42 8.05
CA ILE A 149 15.46 -11.70 8.52
C ILE A 149 16.37 -12.29 9.60
N GLU A 150 15.78 -12.74 10.70
CA GLU A 150 16.49 -13.25 11.89
C GLU A 150 17.42 -12.22 12.55
N GLY A 151 17.14 -10.93 12.40
CA GLY A 151 17.94 -9.84 12.98
C GLY A 151 19.26 -9.60 12.24
N SER A 152 19.34 -10.04 10.98
CA SER A 152 20.51 -9.83 10.12
C SER A 152 20.73 -8.33 9.86
N GLU A 153 22.01 -7.95 9.77
CA GLU A 153 22.41 -6.59 9.41
C GLU A 153 22.10 -6.34 7.93
N VAL A 154 21.23 -5.38 7.65
CA VAL A 154 20.89 -4.97 6.28
C VAL A 154 21.77 -3.79 5.90
N TYR A 155 22.32 -3.82 4.69
CA TYR A 155 23.17 -2.76 4.17
C TYR A 155 23.01 -2.65 2.64
N THR A 156 23.65 -1.63 2.06
CA THR A 156 23.60 -1.38 0.63
C THR A 156 24.90 -1.70 -0.10
N VAL A 157 24.77 -2.30 -1.28
CA VAL A 157 25.87 -2.53 -2.24
C VAL A 157 25.68 -1.61 -3.45
N PRO A 158 26.46 -0.51 -3.56
CA PRO A 158 26.32 0.43 -4.66
C PRO A 158 26.91 -0.08 -5.98
N TYR A 159 26.26 0.30 -7.09
CA TYR A 159 26.80 0.22 -8.45
C TYR A 159 26.20 1.33 -9.31
N LYS A 160 27.02 2.31 -9.72
CA LYS A 160 26.58 3.49 -10.48
C LYS A 160 25.32 4.10 -9.83
N GLY A 161 24.28 4.47 -10.58
CA GLY A 161 23.10 5.16 -10.05
C GLY A 161 22.17 4.34 -9.15
N ILE A 162 22.47 3.07 -8.84
CA ILE A 162 21.60 2.18 -8.05
C ILE A 162 22.37 1.50 -6.92
N SER A 163 21.64 1.08 -5.88
CA SER A 163 22.19 0.33 -4.75
C SER A 163 21.31 -0.86 -4.44
N ALA A 164 21.90 -2.04 -4.35
CA ALA A 164 21.21 -3.24 -3.89
C ALA A 164 21.03 -3.18 -2.38
N VAL A 165 19.83 -3.48 -1.87
CA VAL A 165 19.55 -3.64 -0.44
C VAL A 165 19.64 -5.13 -0.10
N VAL A 166 20.58 -5.48 0.78
CA VAL A 166 20.92 -6.89 1.06
C VAL A 166 21.24 -7.15 2.53
N HIS A 167 21.20 -8.42 2.92
CA HIS A 167 21.90 -8.94 4.12
C HIS A 167 22.65 -10.23 3.79
N ASN A 168 23.62 -10.58 4.63
CA ASN A 168 24.35 -11.86 4.53
C ASN A 168 23.47 -13.01 5.02
N CYS A 169 23.35 -14.09 4.24
CA CYS A 169 22.57 -15.26 4.60
C CYS A 169 23.26 -16.57 4.22
N LEU A 170 22.66 -17.69 4.60
CA LEU A 170 23.05 -19.00 4.08
C LEU A 170 22.67 -19.10 2.59
N LEU A 171 23.30 -20.03 1.87
CA LEU A 171 22.98 -20.30 0.46
C LEU A 171 21.69 -21.09 0.27
N GLU A 172 21.05 -21.47 1.38
CA GLU A 172 19.83 -22.25 1.37
C GLU A 172 18.60 -21.34 1.50
N PRO A 173 17.52 -21.62 0.74
CA PRO A 173 16.25 -20.93 0.89
C PRO A 173 15.72 -21.02 2.34
N TYR A 174 15.07 -19.95 2.81
CA TYR A 174 14.43 -19.94 4.12
C TYR A 174 13.28 -20.96 4.15
N LYS A 175 13.36 -21.94 5.07
CA LYS A 175 12.39 -23.04 5.19
C LYS A 175 11.99 -23.25 6.64
N SER A 176 10.69 -23.33 6.88
CA SER A 176 10.09 -23.73 8.14
C SER A 176 8.74 -24.38 7.88
N ASP A 177 8.41 -25.42 8.65
CA ASP A 177 7.06 -26.01 8.66
C ASP A 177 6.09 -25.23 9.57
N ASP A 178 6.59 -24.21 10.28
CA ASP A 178 5.79 -23.32 11.12
C ASP A 178 5.34 -22.07 10.35
N ASP A 179 4.03 -21.98 10.12
CA ASP A 179 3.37 -20.87 9.43
C ASP A 179 3.65 -19.50 10.09
N GLU A 180 3.79 -19.45 11.42
CA GLU A 180 4.03 -18.19 12.14
C GLU A 180 5.45 -17.67 11.86
N THR A 181 6.44 -18.56 11.89
CA THR A 181 7.82 -18.26 11.47
C THR A 181 7.87 -17.72 10.04
N VAL A 182 7.22 -18.38 9.08
CA VAL A 182 7.21 -17.93 7.68
C VAL A 182 6.54 -16.56 7.54
N LYS A 183 5.40 -16.33 8.21
CA LYS A 183 4.73 -15.02 8.23
C LYS A 183 5.62 -13.93 8.82
N ASN A 184 6.38 -14.23 9.87
CA ASN A 184 7.31 -13.27 10.47
C ASN A 184 8.47 -12.94 9.53
N TRP A 185 9.01 -13.91 8.79
CA TRP A 185 10.01 -13.63 7.75
C TRP A 185 9.49 -12.73 6.64
N VAL A 186 8.26 -12.96 6.15
CA VAL A 186 7.62 -12.10 5.14
C VAL A 186 7.39 -10.68 5.69
N LYS A 187 6.95 -10.54 6.94
CA LYS A 187 6.82 -9.22 7.59
C LYS A 187 8.16 -8.49 7.72
N MET A 188 9.23 -9.19 8.08
CA MET A 188 10.58 -8.61 8.14
C MET A 188 11.05 -8.18 6.75
N HIS A 189 10.80 -8.99 5.71
CA HIS A 189 11.09 -8.57 4.33
C HIS A 189 10.36 -7.29 3.96
N GLN A 190 9.05 -7.22 4.23
CA GLN A 190 8.27 -6.02 3.98
C GLN A 190 8.80 -4.82 4.76
N HIS A 191 9.15 -5.00 6.03
CA HIS A 191 9.70 -3.93 6.86
C HIS A 191 11.01 -3.35 6.30
N VAL A 192 11.93 -4.20 5.81
CA VAL A 192 13.17 -3.74 5.16
C VAL A 192 12.85 -2.92 3.90
N MET A 193 11.89 -3.37 3.10
CA MET A 193 11.46 -2.65 1.90
C MET A 193 10.85 -1.29 2.25
N ASP A 194 10.03 -1.22 3.31
CA ASP A 194 9.43 0.03 3.77
C ASP A 194 10.51 1.03 4.22
N VAL A 195 11.47 0.58 5.05
CA VAL A 195 12.60 1.41 5.51
C VAL A 195 13.47 1.87 4.33
N ALA A 196 13.74 0.99 3.36
CA ALA A 196 14.51 1.34 2.17
C ALA A 196 13.76 2.37 1.30
N THR A 197 12.45 2.22 1.12
CA THR A 197 11.61 3.17 0.38
C THR A 197 11.52 4.51 1.09
N GLU A 198 11.37 4.53 2.41
CA GLU A 198 11.37 5.77 3.20
C GLU A 198 12.71 6.50 3.08
N LYS A 199 13.83 5.77 3.18
CA LYS A 199 15.17 6.36 3.16
C LYS A 199 15.63 6.79 1.76
N PHE A 200 15.27 6.05 0.72
CA PHE A 200 15.84 6.22 -0.63
C PHE A 200 14.82 6.59 -1.71
N GLY A 201 13.53 6.65 -1.38
CA GLY A 201 12.47 6.90 -2.36
C GLY A 201 12.12 5.63 -3.13
N THR A 202 12.37 5.62 -4.44
CA THR A 202 11.93 4.50 -5.29
C THR A 202 12.84 3.29 -5.13
N VAL A 203 12.23 2.13 -4.88
CA VAL A 203 12.90 0.83 -4.79
C VAL A 203 12.22 -0.13 -5.75
N ILE A 204 13.00 -0.82 -6.58
CA ILE A 204 12.55 -1.96 -7.38
C ILE A 204 12.53 -3.19 -6.46
N PRO A 205 11.36 -3.73 -6.09
CA PRO A 205 11.27 -4.89 -5.22
C PRO A 205 11.72 -6.19 -5.90
N PHE A 206 12.30 -7.09 -5.12
CA PHE A 206 12.53 -8.48 -5.48
C PHE A 206 11.63 -9.41 -4.68
N GLY A 207 11.35 -10.59 -5.23
CA GLY A 207 10.57 -11.61 -4.54
C GLY A 207 11.24 -12.06 -3.24
N PHE A 208 10.42 -12.39 -2.25
CA PHE A 208 10.88 -13.02 -1.02
C PHE A 208 11.78 -14.21 -1.34
N ASP A 209 12.89 -14.33 -0.60
CA ASP A 209 13.85 -15.44 -0.70
C ASP A 209 14.69 -15.46 -1.98
N THR A 210 14.96 -14.27 -2.54
CA THR A 210 15.96 -14.12 -3.61
C THR A 210 17.37 -14.13 -3.01
N ILE A 211 18.12 -15.21 -3.20
CA ILE A 211 19.49 -15.35 -2.68
C ILE A 211 20.50 -15.33 -3.84
N ILE A 212 21.46 -14.41 -3.76
CA ILE A 212 22.62 -14.34 -4.66
C ILE A 212 23.73 -15.22 -4.09
N ALA A 213 24.12 -16.24 -4.83
CA ALA A 213 25.21 -17.14 -4.47
C ALA A 213 26.56 -16.65 -5.04
N PRO A 214 27.69 -16.98 -4.40
CA PRO A 214 29.00 -16.89 -5.03
C PRO A 214 29.05 -17.82 -6.26
N GLU A 215 29.72 -17.39 -7.32
CA GLU A 215 29.87 -18.16 -8.56
C GLU A 215 31.32 -18.07 -9.04
N ASN A 216 31.84 -19.04 -9.79
CA ASN A 216 33.14 -18.94 -10.48
C ASN A 216 34.32 -18.44 -9.60
N SER A 217 34.33 -18.82 -8.32
CA SER A 217 35.33 -18.39 -7.31
C SER A 217 35.33 -16.89 -6.98
N ILE A 218 34.24 -16.16 -7.28
CA ILE A 218 34.01 -14.78 -6.81
C ILE A 218 32.96 -14.76 -5.70
N THR A 219 32.99 -13.72 -4.87
CA THR A 219 32.06 -13.56 -3.75
C THR A 219 30.64 -13.28 -4.24
N ALA A 220 29.61 -13.55 -3.41
CA ALA A 220 28.22 -13.19 -3.74
C ALA A 220 28.05 -11.68 -4.03
N LYS A 221 28.84 -10.82 -3.37
CA LYS A 221 28.87 -9.37 -3.61
C LYS A 221 29.38 -9.03 -5.01
N ASP A 222 30.41 -9.72 -5.47
CA ASP A 222 30.96 -9.53 -6.82
C ASP A 222 30.02 -10.11 -7.88
N THR A 223 29.39 -11.27 -7.62
CA THR A 223 28.33 -11.83 -8.48
C THR A 223 27.19 -10.82 -8.66
N LEU A 224 26.71 -10.23 -7.56
CA LEU A 224 25.67 -9.20 -7.57
C LEU A 224 26.11 -7.97 -8.38
N LYS A 225 27.32 -7.44 -8.15
CA LYS A 225 27.83 -6.29 -8.90
C LYS A 225 27.97 -6.57 -10.39
N LYS A 226 28.39 -7.79 -10.77
CA LYS A 226 28.43 -8.21 -12.17
C LYS A 226 27.04 -8.21 -12.77
N TRP A 227 26.05 -8.82 -12.10
CA TRP A 227 24.67 -8.83 -12.57
C TRP A 227 24.08 -7.42 -12.69
N MET A 228 24.31 -6.56 -11.69
CA MET A 228 23.90 -5.14 -11.73
C MET A 228 24.54 -4.40 -12.91
N SER A 229 25.77 -4.77 -13.29
CA SER A 229 26.45 -4.21 -14.45
C SER A 229 25.82 -4.67 -15.77
N ASP A 230 25.50 -5.95 -15.87
CA ASP A 230 24.93 -6.57 -17.06
C ASP A 230 23.50 -6.06 -17.32
N GLU A 231 22.72 -5.84 -16.25
CA GLU A 231 21.29 -5.42 -16.30
C GLU A 231 21.07 -3.92 -16.07
N PHE A 232 22.13 -3.11 -16.00
CA PHE A 232 22.06 -1.73 -15.52
C PHE A 232 21.05 -0.88 -16.32
N ASP A 233 21.09 -0.95 -17.65
CA ASP A 233 20.25 -0.13 -18.52
C ASP A 233 18.76 -0.50 -18.38
N ASP A 234 18.45 -1.79 -18.25
CA ASP A 234 17.09 -2.28 -18.06
C ASP A 234 16.56 -1.93 -16.66
N LEU A 235 17.40 -2.04 -15.62
CA LEU A 235 17.06 -1.59 -14.27
C LEU A 235 16.78 -0.09 -14.22
N MET A 236 17.61 0.74 -14.85
CA MET A 236 17.40 2.19 -14.89
C MET A 236 16.14 2.56 -15.67
N LYS A 237 15.81 1.84 -16.75
CA LYS A 237 14.56 2.02 -17.49
C LYS A 237 13.34 1.69 -16.64
N LYS A 238 13.38 0.57 -15.90
CA LYS A 238 12.33 0.21 -14.93
C LYS A 238 12.22 1.27 -13.84
N MET A 239 13.33 1.68 -13.25
CA MET A 239 13.38 2.72 -12.22
C MET A 239 12.71 4.01 -12.70
N GLY A 240 13.04 4.48 -13.90
CA GLY A 240 12.44 5.67 -14.49
C GLY A 240 10.91 5.58 -14.63
N ARG A 241 10.35 4.40 -14.88
CA ARG A 241 8.90 4.19 -14.93
C ARG A 241 8.25 4.25 -13.55
N LEU A 242 8.96 3.88 -12.49
CA LEU A 242 8.45 3.72 -11.12
C LEU A 242 8.71 4.94 -10.23
N ARG A 243 9.61 5.85 -10.63
CA ARG A 243 9.94 7.07 -9.88
C ARG A 243 8.70 7.86 -9.48
N GLY A 244 8.61 8.18 -8.18
CA GLY A 244 7.51 8.97 -7.60
C GLY A 244 6.15 8.28 -7.61
N LYS A 245 6.09 6.97 -7.91
CA LYS A 245 4.86 6.19 -7.97
C LYS A 245 4.88 5.07 -6.95
N LYS A 246 3.70 4.63 -6.55
CA LYS A 246 3.49 3.53 -5.63
C LYS A 246 2.43 2.59 -6.21
N GLU A 247 2.49 1.33 -5.80
CA GLU A 247 1.48 0.35 -6.17
C GLU A 247 0.35 0.33 -5.14
N TYR A 248 -0.88 0.18 -5.62
CA TYR A 248 -2.06 -0.02 -4.78
C TYR A 248 -2.87 -1.21 -5.28
N GLY A 249 -3.41 -1.98 -4.35
CA GLY A 249 -4.36 -3.04 -4.64
C GLY A 249 -5.78 -2.51 -4.55
N VAL A 250 -6.54 -2.63 -5.64
CA VAL A 250 -7.95 -2.23 -5.73
C VAL A 250 -8.80 -3.46 -6.02
N GLN A 251 -9.64 -3.85 -5.07
CA GLN A 251 -10.60 -4.95 -5.23
C GLN A 251 -12.01 -4.39 -5.15
N MET A 252 -12.85 -4.75 -6.12
CA MET A 252 -14.26 -4.35 -6.13
C MET A 252 -15.15 -5.56 -6.03
N PHE A 253 -16.17 -5.41 -5.20
CA PHE A 253 -17.15 -6.43 -4.89
C PHE A 253 -18.55 -5.90 -5.13
N TYR A 254 -19.48 -6.79 -5.45
CA TYR A 254 -20.90 -6.49 -5.42
C TYR A 254 -21.66 -7.49 -4.54
N ILE A 255 -22.84 -7.07 -4.06
CA ILE A 255 -23.75 -7.87 -3.25
C ILE A 255 -24.86 -8.42 -4.17
N PRO A 256 -24.89 -9.73 -4.48
CA PRO A 256 -25.84 -10.29 -5.43
C PRO A 256 -27.31 -10.09 -5.05
N SER A 257 -27.65 -10.11 -3.75
CA SER A 257 -29.04 -9.92 -3.30
C SER A 257 -29.55 -8.50 -3.61
N VAL A 258 -28.76 -7.47 -3.26
CA VAL A 258 -29.08 -6.06 -3.54
C VAL A 258 -29.24 -5.83 -5.05
N MET A 259 -28.31 -6.36 -5.85
CA MET A 259 -28.37 -6.21 -7.30
C MET A 259 -29.56 -6.98 -7.92
N SER A 260 -29.90 -8.15 -7.36
CA SER A 260 -31.04 -8.94 -7.81
C SER A 260 -32.36 -8.21 -7.53
N GLU A 261 -32.47 -7.55 -6.38
CA GLU A 261 -33.64 -6.74 -6.03
C GLU A 261 -33.80 -5.54 -6.97
N LYS A 262 -32.72 -4.83 -7.30
CA LYS A 262 -32.73 -3.75 -8.30
C LYS A 262 -33.20 -4.26 -9.67
N ILE A 263 -32.64 -5.37 -10.14
CA ILE A 263 -33.05 -6.00 -11.40
C ILE A 263 -34.53 -6.34 -11.39
N VAL A 264 -35.02 -6.90 -10.29
CA VAL A 264 -36.42 -7.26 -10.12
C VAL A 264 -37.36 -6.05 -10.21
N GLN A 265 -36.92 -4.90 -9.72
CA GLN A 265 -37.72 -3.66 -9.71
C GLN A 265 -37.68 -2.93 -11.05
N GLU A 266 -36.55 -2.98 -11.76
CA GLU A 266 -36.28 -2.14 -12.94
C GLU A 266 -36.43 -2.87 -14.27
N SER A 267 -36.26 -4.20 -14.32
CA SER A 267 -36.32 -4.95 -15.57
C SER A 267 -37.77 -5.19 -16.00
N GLU A 268 -38.15 -4.61 -17.15
CA GLU A 268 -39.46 -4.83 -17.76
C GLU A 268 -39.72 -6.30 -18.07
N GLU A 269 -38.69 -7.04 -18.50
CA GLU A 269 -38.82 -8.47 -18.82
C GLU A 269 -39.12 -9.29 -17.57
N VAL A 270 -38.41 -9.01 -16.47
CA VAL A 270 -38.68 -9.61 -15.17
C VAL A 270 -40.10 -9.29 -14.70
N GLY A 271 -40.55 -8.05 -14.87
CA GLY A 271 -41.93 -7.63 -14.57
C GLY A 271 -42.97 -8.41 -15.39
N LYS A 272 -42.76 -8.54 -16.71
CA LYS A 272 -43.64 -9.29 -17.62
C LYS A 272 -43.78 -10.76 -17.20
N ILE A 273 -42.66 -11.43 -16.91
CA ILE A 273 -42.67 -12.84 -16.49
C ILE A 273 -43.39 -13.01 -15.14
N LYS A 274 -43.20 -12.08 -14.19
CA LYS A 274 -43.89 -12.11 -12.90
C LYS A 274 -45.41 -11.97 -13.04
N GLU A 275 -45.89 -11.07 -13.90
CA GLU A 275 -47.33 -10.91 -14.14
C GLU A 275 -47.92 -12.14 -14.82
N GLU A 276 -47.25 -12.67 -15.85
CA GLU A 276 -47.71 -13.88 -16.55
C GLU A 276 -47.85 -15.07 -15.59
N MET A 277 -46.92 -15.20 -14.63
CA MET A 277 -46.89 -16.28 -13.65
C MET A 277 -48.10 -16.30 -12.71
N LYS A 278 -48.65 -15.14 -12.32
CA LYS A 278 -49.79 -15.04 -11.38
C LYS A 278 -51.04 -15.79 -11.86
N SER A 279 -51.19 -15.95 -13.17
CA SER A 279 -52.34 -16.58 -13.81
C SER A 279 -52.14 -18.06 -14.15
N LYS A 280 -50.98 -18.65 -13.83
CA LYS A 280 -50.62 -20.01 -14.26
C LYS A 280 -50.96 -21.09 -13.24
N SER A 281 -51.11 -22.33 -13.73
CA SER A 281 -51.26 -23.52 -12.88
C SER A 281 -49.99 -23.81 -12.07
N PRO A 282 -50.05 -24.58 -10.97
CA PRO A 282 -48.89 -24.82 -10.10
C PRO A 282 -47.65 -25.38 -10.81
N GLY A 283 -47.83 -26.33 -11.75
CA GLY A 283 -46.71 -26.90 -12.50
C GLY A 283 -46.09 -25.92 -13.50
N LEU A 284 -46.91 -25.08 -14.13
CA LEU A 284 -46.42 -24.07 -15.06
C LEU A 284 -45.81 -22.87 -14.29
N ALA A 285 -46.29 -22.56 -13.09
CA ALA A 285 -45.69 -21.57 -12.20
C ALA A 285 -44.25 -21.96 -11.80
N TYR A 286 -43.97 -23.24 -11.56
CA TYR A 286 -42.60 -23.71 -11.31
C TYR A 286 -41.67 -23.44 -12.50
N MET A 287 -42.12 -23.73 -13.73
CA MET A 287 -41.35 -23.43 -14.95
C MET A 287 -41.09 -21.94 -15.12
N TYR A 288 -42.08 -21.09 -14.81
CA TYR A 288 -41.93 -19.63 -14.85
C TYR A 288 -40.98 -19.12 -13.77
N LYS A 289 -40.95 -19.74 -12.60
CA LYS A 289 -39.97 -19.43 -11.55
C LYS A 289 -38.54 -19.69 -12.03
N GLN A 290 -38.29 -20.85 -12.66
CA GLN A 290 -36.97 -21.15 -13.21
C GLN A 290 -36.59 -20.17 -14.33
N LYS A 291 -37.53 -19.88 -15.24
CA LYS A 291 -37.32 -18.86 -16.29
C LYS A 291 -36.98 -17.48 -15.70
N LEU A 292 -37.64 -17.10 -14.61
CA LEU A 292 -37.39 -15.84 -13.91
C LEU A 292 -35.97 -15.80 -13.33
N GLU A 293 -35.53 -16.89 -12.68
CA GLU A 293 -34.17 -17.02 -12.15
C GLU A 293 -33.12 -16.90 -13.27
N ASP A 294 -33.34 -17.56 -14.41
CA ASP A 294 -32.44 -17.49 -15.57
C ASP A 294 -32.35 -16.07 -16.15
N VAL A 295 -33.49 -15.37 -16.30
CA VAL A 295 -33.52 -13.99 -16.81
C VAL A 295 -32.84 -13.03 -15.84
N ILE A 296 -33.07 -13.16 -14.54
CA ILE A 296 -32.38 -12.33 -13.53
C ILE A 296 -30.87 -12.55 -13.61
N LYS A 297 -30.42 -13.80 -13.78
CA LYS A 297 -29.00 -14.11 -13.91
C LYS A 297 -28.37 -13.46 -15.16
N ILE A 298 -29.03 -13.55 -16.31
CA ILE A 298 -28.54 -12.95 -17.57
C ILE A 298 -28.47 -11.42 -17.43
N GLU A 299 -29.51 -10.82 -16.87
CA GLU A 299 -29.57 -9.37 -16.63
C GLU A 299 -28.50 -8.91 -15.64
N MET A 300 -28.22 -9.72 -14.61
CA MET A 300 -27.13 -9.50 -13.66
C MET A 300 -25.78 -9.45 -14.37
N GLU A 301 -25.46 -10.48 -15.16
CA GLU A 301 -24.20 -10.55 -15.92
C GLU A 301 -24.05 -9.32 -16.83
N SER A 302 -25.10 -8.97 -17.58
CA SER A 302 -25.13 -7.80 -18.47
C SER A 302 -24.87 -6.48 -17.72
N ARG A 303 -25.53 -6.28 -16.57
CA ARG A 303 -25.32 -5.07 -15.75
C ARG A 303 -23.92 -5.02 -15.16
N MET A 304 -23.40 -6.14 -14.67
CA MET A 304 -22.05 -6.19 -14.09
C MET A 304 -20.99 -5.88 -15.16
N ASP A 305 -21.18 -6.29 -16.40
CA ASP A 305 -20.29 -5.93 -17.51
C ASP A 305 -20.27 -4.42 -17.80
N VAL A 306 -21.41 -3.75 -17.64
CA VAL A 306 -21.50 -2.28 -17.79
C VAL A 306 -20.76 -1.59 -16.65
N PHE A 307 -21.04 -1.97 -15.40
CA PHE A 307 -20.35 -1.41 -14.23
C PHE A 307 -18.85 -1.67 -14.27
N PHE A 308 -18.42 -2.87 -14.67
CA PHE A 308 -17.01 -3.20 -14.83
C PHE A 308 -16.31 -2.21 -15.76
N LYS A 309 -16.90 -1.96 -16.95
CA LYS A 309 -16.33 -1.04 -17.93
C LYS A 309 -16.27 0.39 -17.40
N ASP A 310 -17.36 0.87 -16.79
CA ASP A 310 -17.42 2.21 -16.23
C ASP A 310 -16.36 2.41 -15.13
N PHE A 311 -16.34 1.54 -14.12
CA PHE A 311 -15.41 1.63 -13.00
C PHE A 311 -13.95 1.44 -13.46
N TYR A 312 -13.70 0.54 -14.40
CA TYR A 312 -12.37 0.37 -14.97
C TYR A 312 -11.86 1.65 -15.64
N GLU A 313 -12.68 2.30 -16.49
CA GLU A 313 -12.27 3.53 -17.19
C GLU A 313 -12.07 4.71 -16.23
N LYS A 314 -12.93 4.84 -15.21
CA LYS A 314 -12.77 5.83 -14.13
C LYS A 314 -11.42 5.67 -13.43
N ILE A 315 -11.07 4.44 -13.03
CA ILE A 315 -9.79 4.16 -12.36
C ILE A 315 -8.62 4.36 -13.33
N ARG A 316 -8.70 3.80 -14.54
CA ARG A 316 -7.63 3.86 -15.54
C ARG A 316 -7.23 5.30 -15.86
N SER A 317 -8.18 6.23 -15.86
CA SER A 317 -7.95 7.65 -16.14
C SER A 317 -7.19 8.39 -15.03
N ASN A 318 -7.09 7.81 -13.84
CA ASN A 318 -6.51 8.44 -12.65
C ASN A 318 -5.20 7.79 -12.18
N VAL A 319 -4.65 6.86 -12.98
CA VAL A 319 -3.44 6.10 -12.64
C VAL A 319 -2.51 5.98 -13.84
N GLU A 320 -1.21 5.78 -13.62
CA GLU A 320 -0.26 5.68 -14.73
C GLU A 320 -0.34 4.33 -15.44
N ASP A 321 -0.54 3.25 -14.69
CA ASP A 321 -0.60 1.89 -15.22
C ASP A 321 -1.56 1.00 -14.41
N VAL A 322 -2.13 -0.01 -15.07
CA VAL A 322 -3.10 -0.94 -14.48
C VAL A 322 -2.77 -2.35 -14.91
N LYS A 323 -2.72 -3.25 -13.94
CA LYS A 323 -2.64 -4.68 -14.16
C LYS A 323 -3.88 -5.38 -13.61
N VAL A 324 -4.57 -6.09 -14.49
CA VAL A 324 -5.75 -6.88 -14.11
C VAL A 324 -5.28 -8.21 -13.54
N GLU A 325 -5.56 -8.42 -12.26
CA GLU A 325 -5.25 -9.64 -11.54
C GLU A 325 -6.43 -10.61 -11.58
N LYS A 326 -6.16 -11.89 -11.30
CA LYS A 326 -7.23 -12.89 -11.24
C LYS A 326 -8.19 -12.56 -10.11
N VAL A 327 -9.49 -12.54 -10.42
CA VAL A 327 -10.54 -12.48 -9.40
C VAL A 327 -10.49 -13.75 -8.54
N LYS A 328 -10.65 -13.57 -7.23
CA LYS A 328 -10.65 -14.65 -6.24
C LYS A 328 -12.07 -14.84 -5.71
N LYS A 329 -12.35 -16.03 -5.19
CA LYS A 329 -13.58 -16.22 -4.40
C LYS A 329 -13.55 -15.23 -3.24
N ALA A 330 -14.59 -14.41 -3.15
CA ALA A 330 -14.76 -13.51 -2.03
C ALA A 330 -15.32 -14.28 -0.82
N GLU A 331 -15.12 -13.71 0.36
CA GLU A 331 -15.74 -14.19 1.59
C GLU A 331 -17.16 -13.61 1.72
N ASN A 332 -18.03 -14.31 2.45
CA ASN A 332 -19.43 -13.95 2.67
C ASN A 332 -20.26 -13.95 1.36
N ASP A 333 -21.44 -13.31 1.38
CA ASP A 333 -22.34 -13.14 0.23
C ASP A 333 -21.85 -12.08 -0.78
N LEU A 334 -20.54 -11.85 -0.89
CA LEU A 334 -19.95 -10.91 -1.86
C LEU A 334 -19.44 -11.66 -3.09
N VAL A 335 -19.44 -10.99 -4.23
CA VAL A 335 -18.77 -11.48 -5.44
C VAL A 335 -17.75 -10.44 -5.90
N MET A 336 -16.51 -10.87 -6.05
CA MET A 336 -15.44 -10.02 -6.58
C MET A 336 -15.61 -9.85 -8.08
N MET A 337 -15.85 -8.62 -8.52
CA MET A 337 -15.93 -8.27 -9.94
C MET A 337 -14.60 -7.80 -10.51
N MET A 338 -13.74 -7.19 -9.69
CA MET A 338 -12.45 -6.65 -10.13
C MET A 338 -11.37 -6.87 -9.08
N ASN A 339 -10.17 -7.18 -9.54
CA ASN A 339 -8.96 -7.25 -8.76
C ASN A 339 -7.84 -6.61 -9.57
N LEU A 340 -7.40 -5.42 -9.17
CA LEU A 340 -6.44 -4.61 -9.91
C LEU A 340 -5.23 -4.32 -9.02
N SER A 341 -4.03 -4.42 -9.61
CA SER A 341 -2.87 -3.68 -9.13
C SER A 341 -2.77 -2.41 -9.97
N VAL A 342 -2.66 -1.26 -9.33
CA VAL A 342 -2.56 0.04 -10.01
C VAL A 342 -1.28 0.75 -9.60
N LEU A 343 -0.63 1.40 -10.54
CA LEU A 343 0.54 2.24 -10.29
C LEU A 343 0.08 3.70 -10.33
N ALA A 344 0.18 4.40 -9.21
CA ALA A 344 -0.30 5.77 -9.05
C ALA A 344 0.75 6.65 -8.35
N SER A 345 0.92 7.89 -8.82
CA SER A 345 1.65 8.96 -8.12
C SER A 345 0.77 9.77 -7.18
N ASP A 346 -0.51 9.94 -7.51
CA ASP A 346 -1.49 10.69 -6.71
C ASP A 346 -2.48 9.74 -6.02
N GLU A 347 -2.14 9.38 -4.77
CA GLU A 347 -3.00 8.54 -3.92
C GLU A 347 -4.36 9.19 -3.65
N LYS A 348 -4.41 10.51 -3.52
CA LYS A 348 -5.64 11.24 -3.15
C LYS A 348 -6.62 11.25 -4.31
N ALA A 349 -6.15 11.53 -5.52
CA ALA A 349 -6.98 11.47 -6.73
C ALA A 349 -7.56 10.05 -6.93
N LEU A 350 -6.74 9.02 -6.76
CA LEU A 350 -7.20 7.63 -6.82
C LEU A 350 -8.26 7.34 -5.73
N ALA A 351 -8.00 7.71 -4.47
CA ALA A 351 -8.92 7.47 -3.37
C ALA A 351 -10.30 8.14 -3.59
N LEU A 352 -10.35 9.36 -4.12
CA LEU A 352 -11.61 10.05 -4.42
C LEU A 352 -12.48 9.28 -5.42
N VAL A 353 -11.87 8.72 -6.48
CA VAL A 353 -12.59 7.90 -7.47
C VAL A 353 -13.10 6.60 -6.85
N LEU A 354 -12.30 5.97 -5.98
CA LEU A 354 -12.68 4.74 -5.30
C LEU A 354 -13.80 4.99 -4.28
N ASP A 355 -13.78 6.12 -3.59
CA ASP A 355 -14.84 6.53 -2.67
C ASP A 355 -16.16 6.78 -3.41
N GLU A 356 -16.12 7.42 -4.60
CA GLU A 356 -17.30 7.58 -5.45
C GLU A 356 -17.90 6.21 -5.80
N ILE A 357 -17.07 5.24 -6.18
CA ILE A 357 -17.50 3.88 -6.50
C ILE A 357 -18.05 3.16 -5.24
N ASP A 358 -17.43 3.32 -4.07
CA ASP A 358 -17.90 2.69 -2.81
C ASP A 358 -19.24 3.26 -2.34
N THR A 359 -19.65 4.45 -2.80
CA THR A 359 -20.98 5.01 -2.51
C THR A 359 -22.09 4.41 -3.37
N GLU A 360 -21.76 3.73 -4.47
CA GLU A 360 -22.75 3.07 -5.32
C GLU A 360 -23.39 1.89 -4.57
N GLU A 361 -24.71 1.96 -4.41
CA GLU A 361 -25.44 0.98 -3.62
C GLU A 361 -25.32 -0.43 -4.23
N GLY A 362 -24.89 -1.38 -3.39
CA GLY A 362 -24.67 -2.77 -3.77
C GLY A 362 -23.21 -3.08 -4.11
N PHE A 363 -22.32 -2.08 -4.11
CA PHE A 363 -20.89 -2.26 -4.30
C PHE A 363 -20.09 -2.08 -3.01
N SER A 364 -18.86 -2.58 -3.02
CA SER A 364 -17.86 -2.32 -2.00
C SER A 364 -16.46 -2.36 -2.59
N VAL A 365 -15.62 -1.41 -2.18
CA VAL A 365 -14.23 -1.30 -2.59
C VAL A 365 -13.31 -1.65 -1.42
N ARG A 366 -12.29 -2.46 -1.70
CA ARG A 366 -11.14 -2.66 -0.81
C ARG A 366 -9.91 -2.05 -1.47
N PHE A 367 -9.36 -1.04 -0.80
CA PHE A 367 -8.17 -0.31 -1.22
C PHE A 367 -7.02 -0.60 -0.26
N THR A 368 -5.85 -1.00 -0.79
CA THR A 368 -4.68 -1.36 0.02
C THR A 368 -3.41 -0.76 -0.57
N GLY A 369 -2.46 -0.40 0.30
CA GLY A 369 -1.20 0.21 -0.05
C GLY A 369 -0.89 1.39 0.88
N PRO A 370 0.12 2.21 0.54
CA PRO A 370 0.98 2.04 -0.62
C PRO A 370 1.93 0.83 -0.50
N TRP A 371 2.14 0.14 -1.62
CA TRP A 371 3.09 -0.97 -1.73
C TRP A 371 4.26 -0.59 -2.64
N GLN A 372 5.41 -1.26 -2.46
CA GLN A 372 6.45 -1.28 -3.49
C GLN A 372 5.88 -1.95 -4.76
N PRO A 373 6.30 -1.53 -5.96
CA PRO A 373 5.63 -1.87 -7.21
C PRO A 373 5.91 -3.30 -7.73
N TYR A 374 5.67 -4.33 -6.92
CA TYR A 374 5.89 -5.74 -7.25
C TYR A 374 5.24 -6.17 -8.57
N SER A 375 4.09 -5.61 -8.91
CA SER A 375 3.31 -6.02 -10.08
C SER A 375 3.80 -5.40 -11.40
N PHE A 376 4.65 -4.38 -11.33
CA PHE A 376 5.05 -3.51 -12.45
C PHE A 376 6.55 -3.58 -12.81
N VAL A 377 7.29 -4.50 -12.19
CA VAL A 377 8.74 -4.75 -12.41
C VAL A 377 9.01 -5.81 -13.46
#